data_AF-A0A127T812-F1
#
_entry.id   AF-A0A127T812-F1
#
_cell.length_a   1.000
_cell.length_b   1.000
_cell.length_c   1.000
_cell.angle_alpha   90.00
_cell.angle_beta   90.00
_cell.angle_gamma   90.00
#
_symmetry.space_group_name_H-M   'P 1'
#
loop_
_entity.id
_entity.type
_entity.pdbx_description
1 polymer ?
#
loop_
_entity_poly.entity_id
_entity_poly.type
_entity_poly.pdbx_seq_one_letter_code
_entity_poly.pdbx_strand_id
1 'polypeptide(L)' 'MFPSQLPKPRHPAAAAIPSLRWAIIGPGWIAERFVKSLKELSRQRVVAVS' A
#
# COMPACT_ATOMS: atom_id res chain seq x y z
N MET A 1 -31.57 -19.25 -11.24
CA MET A 1 -30.19 -19.77 -11.06
C MET A 1 -29.37 -18.69 -10.38
N PHE A 2 -28.70 -18.99 -9.28
CA PHE A 2 -27.79 -18.05 -8.62
C PHE A 2 -26.39 -18.16 -9.26
N PRO A 3 -25.65 -17.04 -9.42
CA PRO A 3 -24.29 -17.11 -9.93
C PRO A 3 -23.39 -17.96 -9.02
N SER A 4 -22.61 -18.86 -9.61
CA SER A 4 -21.68 -19.75 -8.91
C SER A 4 -20.39 -19.07 -8.48
N GLN A 5 -20.18 -17.81 -8.88
CA GLN A 5 -18.97 -17.05 -8.62
C GLN A 5 -19.27 -15.58 -8.32
N LEU A 6 -18.39 -14.98 -7.54
CA LEU A 6 -18.45 -13.55 -7.22
C LEU A 6 -18.06 -12.72 -8.45
N PRO A 7 -18.57 -11.47 -8.55
CA PRO A 7 -18.11 -10.52 -9.56
C PRO A 7 -16.60 -10.28 -9.46
N LYS A 8 -15.97 -9.99 -10.60
CA LYS A 8 -14.56 -9.58 -10.62
C LYS A 8 -14.36 -8.33 -9.74
N PRO A 9 -13.34 -8.31 -8.87
CA PRO A 9 -12.98 -7.11 -8.12
C PRO A 9 -12.69 -5.95 -9.06
N ARG A 10 -13.15 -4.75 -8.68
CA ARG A 10 -12.86 -3.51 -9.40
C ARG A 10 -11.76 -2.78 -8.65
N HIS A 11 -10.61 -2.61 -9.29
CA HIS A 11 -9.48 -1.86 -8.75
C HIS A 11 -9.35 -0.53 -9.50
N PRO A 12 -9.04 0.57 -8.81
CA PRO A 12 -8.63 1.80 -9.48
C PRO A 12 -7.36 1.54 -10.31
N ALA A 13 -7.23 2.23 -11.44
CA ALA A 13 -5.97 2.23 -12.18
C ALA A 13 -4.84 2.71 -11.28
N ALA A 14 -3.67 2.06 -11.32
CA ALA A 14 -2.53 2.43 -10.46
C ALA A 14 -2.14 3.91 -10.60
N ALA A 15 -2.26 4.47 -11.81
CA ALA A 15 -2.02 5.88 -12.10
C ALA A 15 -3.00 6.84 -11.40
N ALA A 16 -4.20 6.39 -11.06
CA ALA A 16 -5.21 7.16 -10.33
C ALA A 16 -5.00 7.18 -8.81
N ILE A 17 -4.15 6.30 -8.25
CA ILE A 17 -3.90 6.22 -6.80
C ILE A 17 -2.88 7.28 -6.39
N PRO A 18 -3.21 8.35 -5.65
CA PRO A 18 -2.24 9.37 -5.27
C PRO A 18 -1.09 8.81 -4.43
N SER A 19 0.06 9.48 -4.50
CA SER A 19 1.17 9.18 -3.58
C SER A 19 0.86 9.80 -2.22
N LEU A 20 0.71 8.97 -1.21
CA LEU A 20 0.49 9.38 0.18
C LEU A 20 1.83 9.64 0.87
N ARG A 21 1.76 10.45 1.93
CA ARG A 21 2.88 10.77 2.82
C ARG A 21 2.68 10.03 4.14
N TRP A 22 3.53 9.04 4.40
CA TRP A 22 3.44 8.12 5.52
C TRP A 22 4.34 8.56 6.68
N ALA A 23 3.80 8.48 7.89
CA ALA A 23 4.57 8.48 9.13
C ALA A 23 4.64 7.04 9.66
N ILE A 24 5.81 6.63 10.13
CA ILE A 24 6.03 5.33 10.77
C ILE A 24 6.16 5.54 12.27
N ILE A 25 5.31 4.87 13.05
CA ILE A 25 5.32 4.92 14.51
C ILE A 25 5.76 3.56 15.04
N GLY A 26 6.81 3.55 15.86
CA GLY A 26 7.35 2.32 16.43
C GLY A 26 8.33 1.63 15.46
N PRO A 27 9.65 1.82 15.64
CA PRO A 27 10.65 1.12 14.84
C PRO A 27 10.71 -0.37 15.21
N GLY A 28 11.19 -1.17 14.26
CA GLY A 28 11.34 -2.62 14.42
C GLY A 28 11.42 -3.31 13.06
N TRP A 29 11.60 -4.62 13.08
CA TRP A 29 11.82 -5.39 11.84
C TRP A 29 10.64 -5.32 10.86
N ILE A 30 9.41 -5.21 11.38
CA ILE A 30 8.19 -5.05 10.56
C ILE A 30 8.21 -3.69 9.87
N ALA A 31 8.51 -2.63 10.63
CA ALA A 31 8.60 -1.27 10.10
C ALA A 31 9.69 -1.17 9.01
N GLU A 32 10.85 -1.80 9.21
CA GLU A 32 11.91 -1.86 8.22
C GLU A 32 11.45 -2.54 6.93
N ARG A 33 10.86 -3.74 7.04
CA ARG A 33 10.37 -4.50 5.87
C ARG A 33 9.28 -3.74 5.13
N PHE A 34 8.33 -3.14 5.88
CA PHE A 34 7.26 -2.33 5.32
C PHE A 34 7.82 -1.13 4.55
N VAL A 35 8.71 -0.34 5.14
CA VAL A 35 9.33 0.83 4.50
C VAL A 35 10.10 0.41 3.26
N LYS A 36 10.83 -0.71 3.30
CA LYS A 36 11.53 -1.25 2.14
C LYS A 36 10.57 -1.58 1.00
N SER A 37 9.54 -2.38 1.26
CA SER A 37 8.52 -2.74 0.25
C SER A 37 7.79 -1.51 -0.28
N LEU A 38 7.48 -0.54 0.57
CA LEU A 38 6.82 0.70 0.18
C LEU A 38 7.68 1.51 -0.79
N LYS A 39 8.99 1.60 -0.55
CA LYS A 39 9.95 2.31 -1.41
C LYS A 39 10.24 1.58 -2.72
N GLU A 40 10.27 0.24 -2.71
CA GLU A 40 10.65 -0.57 -3.88
C GLU A 40 9.46 -0.88 -4.80
N LEU A 41 8.26 -1.05 -4.25
CA LEU A 41 7.10 -1.58 -4.98
C LEU A 41 6.00 -0.54 -5.19
N SER A 42 6.23 0.71 -4.80
CA SER A 42 5.21 1.75 -4.92
C SER A 42 5.82 3.13 -5.10
N ARG A 43 4.98 4.09 -5.48
CA ARG A 43 5.32 5.51 -5.54
C ARG A 43 5.03 6.27 -4.25
N GLN A 44 4.68 5.58 -3.17
CA GLN A 44 4.33 6.17 -1.87
C GLN A 44 5.59 6.77 -1.20
N ARG A 45 5.40 7.72 -0.29
CA ARG A 45 6.53 8.44 0.36
C ARG A 45 6.47 8.29 1.87
N VAL A 46 7.57 7.83 2.48
CA VAL A 46 7.77 7.91 3.93
C VAL A 46 8.39 9.27 4.23
N VAL A 47 7.75 10.06 5.09
CA VAL A 47 8.17 11.45 5.38
C VAL A 47 8.54 11.67 6.85
N ALA A 48 8.16 10.75 7.74
CA ALA A 48 8.47 10.84 9.17
C ALA A 48 8.62 9.45 9.79
N VAL A 49 9.43 9.35 10.83
CA VAL A 49 9.62 8.16 11.67
C VAL A 49 9.76 8.63 13.12
N SER A 50 9.06 7.99 14.06
CA SER A 50 9.16 8.24 15.51
C SER A 50 9.17 6.95 16.31
#